data_AF-A0A812QBF2-F1
#
_entry.id   AF-A0A812QBF2-F1
#
_cell.length_a   1.000
_cell.length_b   1.000
_cell.length_c   1.000
_cell.angle_alpha   90.00
_cell.angle_beta   90.00
_cell.angle_gamma   90.00
#
_symmetry.space_group_name_H-M   'P 1'
#
loop_
_entity.id
_entity.type
_entity.pdbx_description
1 polymer ?
#
loop_
_entity_poly.entity_id
_entity_poly.type
_entity_poly.pdbx_seq_one_letter_code
_entity_poly.pdbx_strand_id
1 'polypeptide(L)'
;MARGKPGSKPGKRKAIPAKKEKERPKEATDDPVALSDRHVAEALAESLPCDLTPQQIFCLMSHWQKPILKARIPGQRGRRPTKQMLDTAKKQVKRFLAREKALGDESKVVKAFQLASGEPSLRFDWAFAQEKARNASLDREQKVDAWSECFAMTSGHTNLSSEIFLCGTKKLTQKALNSLLCHESLHNLARRYMRPGNPFFAEDTEHMAMALLGDPQLVHEENLDKVLKGRD
;
A
#
# COMPACT_ATOMS: atom_id res chain seq x y z
N MET A 1 -83.22 1.57 27.47
CA MET A 1 -82.40 2.61 28.10
C MET A 1 -81.02 2.05 28.42
N ALA A 2 -80.00 2.88 28.27
CA ALA A 2 -78.62 2.52 27.97
C ALA A 2 -77.82 1.94 29.16
N ARG A 3 -76.76 1.22 28.77
CA ARG A 3 -75.70 0.55 29.54
C ARG A 3 -74.80 1.54 30.31
N GLY A 4 -74.22 1.09 31.42
CA GLY A 4 -73.04 1.72 32.04
C GLY A 4 -72.28 0.76 32.96
N LYS A 5 -71.24 0.10 32.43
CA LYS A 5 -70.25 -0.73 33.16
C LYS A 5 -69.00 0.11 33.53
N PRO A 6 -68.21 -0.33 34.53
CA PRO A 6 -67.29 0.51 35.28
C PRO A 6 -65.94 0.75 34.59
N GLY A 7 -65.29 1.84 35.02
CA GLY A 7 -64.06 2.39 34.47
C GLY A 7 -62.82 1.50 34.61
N SER A 8 -62.06 1.48 33.52
CA SER A 8 -60.70 0.94 33.41
C SER A 8 -59.69 2.09 33.45
N LYS A 9 -58.73 2.00 34.38
CA LYS A 9 -57.60 2.95 34.48
C LYS A 9 -56.63 2.78 33.29
N PRO A 10 -56.04 3.85 32.74
CA PRO A 10 -55.06 3.73 31.67
C PRO A 10 -53.69 3.32 32.25
N GLY A 11 -53.17 2.19 31.78
CA GLY A 11 -51.80 1.74 32.06
C GLY A 11 -50.77 2.68 31.41
N LYS A 12 -49.85 3.20 32.21
CA LYS A 12 -48.68 3.96 31.75
C LYS A 12 -47.83 3.08 30.83
N ARG A 13 -47.80 3.40 29.53
CA ARG A 13 -46.83 2.82 28.58
C ARG A 13 -45.43 3.33 28.95
N LYS A 14 -44.52 2.41 29.29
CA LYS A 14 -43.08 2.71 29.42
C LYS A 14 -42.55 3.12 28.05
N ALA A 15 -41.95 4.31 27.97
CA ALA A 15 -41.25 4.77 26.78
C ALA A 15 -40.04 3.87 26.51
N ILE A 16 -39.93 3.37 25.27
CA ILE A 16 -38.76 2.64 24.79
C ILE A 16 -37.65 3.68 24.58
N PRO A 17 -36.44 3.49 25.16
CA PRO A 17 -35.36 4.44 24.96
C PRO A 17 -34.94 4.42 23.49
N ALA A 18 -34.90 5.60 22.87
CA ALA A 18 -34.41 5.79 21.51
C ALA A 18 -33.00 5.21 21.41
N LYS A 19 -32.81 4.22 20.53
CA LYS A 19 -31.47 3.76 20.15
C LYS A 19 -30.73 4.98 19.61
N LYS A 20 -29.67 5.42 20.30
CA LYS A 20 -28.66 6.31 19.71
C LYS A 20 -28.22 5.64 18.40
N GLU A 21 -28.57 6.24 17.27
CA GLU A 21 -27.89 5.96 16.02
C GLU A 21 -26.40 6.19 16.30
N LYS A 22 -25.62 5.12 16.32
CA LYS A 22 -24.18 5.24 16.17
C LYS A 22 -23.99 5.92 14.82
N GLU A 23 -23.63 7.20 14.83
CA GLU A 23 -23.08 7.87 13.67
C GLU A 23 -22.03 6.91 13.09
N ARG A 24 -22.33 6.38 11.89
CA ARG A 24 -21.29 5.66 11.15
C ARG A 24 -20.18 6.67 10.95
N PRO A 25 -18.92 6.35 11.32
CA PRO A 25 -17.80 7.19 10.96
C PRO A 25 -17.93 7.50 9.47
N LYS A 26 -17.94 8.79 9.12
CA LYS A 26 -17.90 9.21 7.71
C LYS A 26 -16.74 8.44 7.08
N GLU A 27 -17.02 7.62 6.06
CA GLU A 27 -15.97 7.02 5.22
C GLU A 27 -15.16 8.23 4.73
N ALA A 28 -13.95 8.42 5.27
CA ALA A 28 -13.01 9.39 4.73
C ALA A 28 -12.89 9.04 3.25
N THR A 29 -13.23 9.99 2.39
CA THR A 29 -12.99 9.87 0.95
C THR A 29 -11.49 10.05 0.73
N ASP A 30 -10.72 9.05 1.17
CA ASP A 30 -9.32 8.89 0.81
C ASP A 30 -9.28 8.41 -0.64
N ASP A 31 -9.49 9.34 -1.57
CA ASP A 31 -9.17 9.14 -2.97
C ASP A 31 -7.78 9.76 -3.22
N PRO A 32 -6.69 9.05 -2.87
CA PRO A 32 -5.36 9.53 -3.19
C PRO A 32 -5.20 9.68 -4.70
N VAL A 33 -4.52 10.74 -5.10
CA VAL A 33 -4.18 11.04 -6.48
C VAL A 33 -2.77 10.53 -6.75
N ALA A 34 -2.62 9.73 -7.80
CA ALA A 34 -1.30 9.29 -8.25
C ALA A 34 -0.63 10.42 -9.03
N LEU A 35 0.62 10.73 -8.68
CA LEU A 35 1.46 11.64 -9.46
C LEU A 35 1.72 11.07 -10.87
N SER A 36 1.96 11.97 -11.83
CA SER A 36 2.32 11.56 -13.19
C SER A 36 3.73 10.98 -13.21
N ASP A 37 3.99 10.03 -14.11
CA ASP A 37 5.33 9.44 -14.31
C ASP A 37 6.39 10.52 -14.60
N ARG A 38 6.00 11.67 -15.17
CA ARG A 38 6.92 12.80 -15.41
C ARG A 38 7.32 13.51 -14.12
N HIS A 39 6.36 13.84 -13.26
CA HIS A 39 6.66 14.46 -11.96
C HIS A 39 7.49 13.54 -11.07
N VAL A 40 7.20 12.24 -11.11
CA VAL A 40 8.02 11.24 -10.40
C VAL A 40 9.43 11.20 -10.96
N ALA A 41 9.60 11.21 -12.29
CA ALA A 41 10.93 11.22 -12.90
C ALA A 41 11.76 12.47 -12.56
N GLU A 42 11.12 13.64 -12.47
CA GLU A 42 11.77 14.88 -12.03
C GLU A 42 12.24 14.78 -10.57
N ALA A 43 11.37 14.35 -9.66
CA ALA A 43 11.73 14.18 -8.25
C ALA A 43 12.86 13.15 -8.06
N LEU A 44 12.84 12.06 -8.84
CA LEU A 44 13.90 11.05 -8.81
C LEU A 44 15.23 11.59 -9.35
N ALA A 45 15.22 12.49 -10.33
CA ALA A 45 16.45 13.10 -10.86
C ALA A 45 17.20 13.91 -9.79
N GLU A 46 16.46 14.52 -8.86
CA GLU A 46 17.02 15.28 -7.75
C GLU A 46 17.48 14.39 -6.58
N SER A 47 16.90 13.20 -6.44
CA SER A 47 17.05 12.36 -5.24
C SER A 47 17.98 11.16 -5.43
N LEU A 48 18.11 10.65 -6.66
CA LEU A 48 18.95 9.49 -6.94
C LEU A 48 20.44 9.84 -6.81
N PRO A 49 21.29 8.90 -6.36
CA PRO A 49 22.73 9.13 -6.20
C PRO A 49 23.50 9.08 -7.54
N CYS A 50 22.88 9.49 -8.64
CA CYS A 50 23.45 9.45 -9.99
C CYS A 50 22.98 10.62 -10.85
N ASP A 51 23.84 11.07 -11.77
CA ASP A 51 23.57 12.20 -12.66
C ASP A 51 22.73 11.77 -13.87
N LEU A 52 21.46 11.42 -13.65
CA LEU A 52 20.49 11.14 -14.70
C LEU A 52 19.49 12.29 -14.85
N THR A 53 19.27 12.71 -16.08
CA THR A 53 18.23 13.69 -16.40
C THR A 53 16.82 13.12 -16.15
N PRO A 54 15.81 13.97 -15.87
CA PRO A 54 14.41 13.53 -15.77
C PRO A 54 13.94 12.71 -16.98
N GLN A 55 14.39 13.07 -18.19
CA GLN A 55 14.04 12.34 -19.41
C GLN A 55 14.64 10.92 -19.44
N GLN A 56 15.90 10.75 -18.99
CA GLN A 56 16.52 9.43 -18.88
C GLN A 56 15.80 8.56 -17.85
N ILE A 57 15.43 9.13 -16.70
CA ILE A 57 14.67 8.42 -15.66
C ILE A 57 13.28 8.03 -16.15
N PHE A 58 12.57 8.95 -16.82
CA PHE A 58 11.27 8.65 -17.42
C PHE A 58 11.39 7.48 -18.43
N CYS A 59 12.42 7.49 -19.27
CA CYS A 59 12.71 6.37 -20.16
C CYS A 59 12.95 5.09 -19.35
N LEU A 60 13.79 5.10 -18.31
CA LEU A 60 14.01 3.92 -17.47
C LEU A 60 12.72 3.38 -16.86
N MET A 61 11.90 4.25 -16.25
CA MET A 61 10.60 3.89 -15.68
C MET A 61 9.70 3.21 -16.71
N SER A 62 9.61 3.77 -17.93
CA SER A 62 8.78 3.19 -19.00
C SER A 62 9.23 1.79 -19.41
N HIS A 63 10.54 1.53 -19.42
CA HIS A 63 11.10 0.21 -19.74
C HIS A 63 11.04 -0.76 -18.55
N TRP A 64 11.20 -0.27 -17.33
CA TRP A 64 11.33 -1.10 -16.13
C TRP A 64 10.01 -1.39 -15.44
N GLN A 65 8.94 -0.67 -15.82
CA GLN A 65 7.63 -0.78 -15.19
C GLN A 65 7.16 -2.23 -15.01
N LYS A 66 6.58 -2.49 -13.83
CA LYS A 66 5.98 -3.77 -13.48
C LYS A 66 4.46 -3.60 -13.40
N PRO A 67 3.68 -4.22 -14.30
CA PRO A 67 2.23 -4.08 -14.30
C PRO A 67 1.53 -4.48 -12.99
N ILE A 68 2.17 -5.32 -12.17
CA ILE A 68 1.66 -5.71 -10.85
C ILE A 68 1.72 -4.56 -9.82
N LEU A 69 2.70 -3.65 -9.95
CA LEU A 69 2.86 -2.44 -9.14
C LEU A 69 2.08 -1.25 -9.72
N LYS A 70 1.85 -1.20 -11.03
CA LYS A 70 1.14 -0.08 -11.68
C LYS A 70 -0.38 -0.22 -11.58
N ALA A 71 -0.95 0.15 -10.44
CA ALA A 71 -2.40 0.10 -10.18
C ALA A 71 -2.96 1.44 -9.67
N ARG A 72 -4.20 1.76 -10.03
CA ARG A 72 -4.94 2.82 -9.34
C ARG A 72 -5.36 2.29 -7.97
N ILE A 73 -5.03 3.03 -6.91
CA ILE A 73 -5.39 2.70 -5.52
C ILE A 73 -6.37 3.78 -5.04
N PRO A 74 -7.52 3.43 -4.43
CA PRO A 74 -8.04 2.07 -4.21
C PRO A 74 -8.54 1.35 -5.48
N GLY A 75 -8.67 2.11 -6.58
CA GLY A 75 -9.18 1.65 -7.87
C GLY A 75 -10.69 1.86 -8.01
N GLN A 76 -11.19 1.89 -9.25
CA GLN A 76 -12.60 2.17 -9.52
C GLN A 76 -13.49 0.97 -9.16
N ARG A 77 -14.64 1.25 -8.51
CA ARG A 77 -15.66 0.24 -8.15
C ARG A 77 -15.09 -0.91 -7.32
N GLY A 78 -14.18 -0.60 -6.40
CA GLY A 78 -13.60 -1.57 -5.47
C GLY A 78 -14.63 -2.19 -4.51
N ARG A 79 -14.22 -3.28 -3.86
CA ARG A 79 -14.99 -3.95 -2.80
C ARG A 79 -14.10 -4.21 -1.60
N ARG A 80 -14.69 -4.45 -0.43
CA ARG A 80 -13.91 -4.82 0.76
C ARG A 80 -13.12 -6.10 0.49
N PRO A 81 -11.81 -6.16 0.80
CA PRO A 81 -11.00 -7.35 0.60
C PRO A 81 -11.58 -8.59 1.27
N THR A 82 -11.69 -9.66 0.49
CA THR A 82 -12.07 -10.98 0.98
C THR A 82 -10.84 -11.87 1.12
N LYS A 83 -10.95 -12.95 1.90
CA LYS A 83 -9.89 -13.97 2.00
C LYS A 83 -9.48 -14.49 0.60
N GLN A 84 -10.47 -14.74 -0.27
CA GLN A 84 -10.22 -15.19 -1.64
C GLN A 84 -9.44 -14.16 -2.47
N MET A 85 -9.73 -12.85 -2.32
CA MET A 85 -8.97 -11.79 -2.99
C MET A 85 -7.53 -11.76 -2.50
N LEU A 86 -7.33 -11.89 -1.18
CA LEU A 86 -6.00 -11.96 -0.59
C LEU A 86 -5.23 -13.19 -1.08
N ASP A 87 -5.83 -14.38 -1.07
CA ASP A 87 -5.21 -15.61 -1.56
C ASP A 87 -4.80 -15.51 -3.04
N THR A 88 -5.64 -14.84 -3.85
CA THR A 88 -5.32 -14.52 -5.24
C THR A 88 -4.12 -13.57 -5.35
N ALA A 89 -4.10 -12.50 -4.55
CA ALA A 89 -2.99 -11.56 -4.51
C ALA A 89 -1.68 -12.25 -4.10
N LYS A 90 -1.70 -13.04 -3.02
CA LYS A 90 -0.56 -13.83 -2.54
C LYS A 90 0.01 -14.71 -3.64
N LYS A 91 -0.86 -15.43 -4.37
CA LYS A 91 -0.43 -16.30 -5.47
C LYS A 91 0.22 -15.51 -6.60
N GLN A 92 -0.32 -14.35 -6.95
CA GLN A 92 0.22 -13.50 -8.02
C GLN A 92 1.54 -12.84 -7.63
N VAL A 93 1.64 -12.28 -6.42
CA VAL A 93 2.87 -11.66 -5.89
C VAL A 93 3.99 -12.69 -5.75
N LYS A 94 3.70 -13.88 -5.19
CA LYS A 94 4.72 -14.96 -5.12
C LYS A 94 5.23 -15.38 -6.50
N ARG A 95 4.34 -15.51 -7.49
CA ARG A 95 4.74 -15.81 -8.89
C ARG A 95 5.57 -14.68 -9.50
N PHE A 96 5.27 -13.43 -9.18
CA PHE A 96 6.07 -12.29 -9.59
C PHE A 96 7.48 -12.35 -8.98
N LEU A 97 7.58 -12.46 -7.65
CA LEU A 97 8.87 -12.55 -6.94
C LEU A 97 9.72 -13.73 -7.42
N ALA A 98 9.11 -14.89 -7.65
CA ALA A 98 9.82 -16.06 -8.17
C ALA A 98 10.39 -15.83 -9.58
N ARG A 99 9.66 -15.12 -10.45
CA ARG A 99 10.14 -14.75 -11.80
C ARG A 99 11.28 -13.74 -11.72
N GLU A 100 11.14 -12.70 -10.91
CA GLU A 100 12.21 -11.70 -10.74
C GLU A 100 13.47 -12.32 -10.12
N LYS A 101 13.33 -13.25 -9.17
CA LYS A 101 14.46 -14.02 -8.64
C LYS A 101 15.15 -14.83 -9.73
N ALA A 102 14.40 -15.50 -10.60
CA ALA A 102 14.94 -16.34 -11.66
C ALA A 102 15.72 -15.56 -12.73
N LEU A 103 15.44 -14.25 -12.88
CA LEU A 103 16.19 -13.37 -13.78
C LEU A 103 17.57 -12.98 -13.23
N GLY A 104 17.84 -13.15 -11.94
CA GLY A 104 19.11 -12.73 -11.32
C GLY A 104 19.37 -11.24 -11.58
N ASP A 105 20.56 -10.92 -12.10
CA ASP A 105 20.98 -9.54 -12.38
C ASP A 105 20.19 -8.89 -13.53
N GLU A 106 19.52 -9.68 -14.38
CA GLU A 106 18.62 -9.15 -15.42
C GLU A 106 17.26 -8.70 -14.87
N SER A 107 17.01 -8.95 -13.58
CA SER A 107 15.82 -8.47 -12.89
C SER A 107 15.80 -6.94 -12.84
N LYS A 108 14.75 -6.34 -13.39
CA LYS A 108 14.52 -4.89 -13.28
C LYS A 108 14.34 -4.46 -11.83
N VAL A 109 13.83 -5.35 -10.96
CA VAL A 109 13.78 -5.07 -9.51
C VAL A 109 15.20 -4.92 -8.96
N VAL A 110 16.11 -5.84 -9.31
CA VAL A 110 17.51 -5.76 -8.87
C VAL A 110 18.16 -4.46 -9.36
N LYS A 111 18.03 -4.17 -10.66
CA LYS A 111 18.57 -2.96 -11.29
C LYS A 111 18.04 -1.68 -10.65
N ALA A 112 16.74 -1.64 -10.32
CA ALA A 112 16.12 -0.48 -9.66
C ALA A 112 16.64 -0.25 -8.24
N PHE A 113 16.79 -1.31 -7.43
CA PHE A 113 17.34 -1.19 -6.07
C PHE A 113 18.83 -0.82 -6.08
N GLN A 114 19.61 -1.34 -7.03
CA GLN A 114 21.02 -0.95 -7.19
C GLN A 114 21.13 0.53 -7.58
N LEU A 115 20.32 0.99 -8.55
CA LEU A 115 20.31 2.39 -8.98
C LEU A 115 19.90 3.33 -7.84
N ALA A 116 18.82 3.00 -7.12
CA ALA A 116 18.31 3.82 -6.02
C ALA A 116 19.28 3.90 -4.83
N SER A 117 19.97 2.81 -4.52
CA SER A 117 20.92 2.78 -3.40
C SER A 117 22.29 3.37 -3.73
N GLY A 118 22.66 3.44 -5.02
CA GLY A 118 24.02 3.78 -5.47
C GLY A 118 25.07 2.73 -5.09
N GLU A 119 24.66 1.57 -4.57
CA GLU A 119 25.58 0.50 -4.18
C GLU A 119 25.86 -0.42 -5.38
N PRO A 120 27.12 -0.81 -5.61
CA PRO A 120 27.50 -1.64 -6.76
C PRO A 120 26.95 -3.08 -6.67
N SER A 121 26.67 -3.55 -5.46
CA SER A 121 26.15 -4.90 -5.23
C SER A 121 25.30 -4.94 -3.96
N LEU A 122 24.20 -5.69 -4.04
CA LEU A 122 23.22 -5.87 -2.97
C LEU A 122 22.91 -7.35 -2.81
N ARG A 123 22.58 -7.76 -1.59
CA ARG A 123 22.03 -9.10 -1.33
C ARG A 123 20.51 -9.02 -1.32
N PHE A 124 19.85 -9.85 -2.13
CA PHE A 124 18.39 -9.90 -2.21
C PHE A 124 17.83 -11.12 -1.48
N ASP A 125 17.01 -10.90 -0.45
CA ASP A 125 16.35 -11.95 0.32
C ASP A 125 14.96 -12.28 -0.24
N TRP A 126 14.96 -12.90 -1.42
CA TRP A 126 13.74 -13.30 -2.11
C TRP A 126 12.91 -14.34 -1.35
N ALA A 127 13.53 -15.11 -0.45
CA ALA A 127 12.83 -16.09 0.37
C ALA A 127 11.99 -15.37 1.42
N PHE A 128 12.59 -14.40 2.12
CA PHE A 128 11.92 -13.56 3.08
C PHE A 128 10.75 -12.77 2.46
N ALA A 129 10.94 -12.15 1.30
CA ALA A 129 9.87 -11.43 0.60
C ALA A 129 8.68 -12.35 0.25
N GLN A 130 8.95 -13.58 -0.20
CA GLN A 130 7.89 -14.56 -0.50
C GLN A 130 7.19 -15.08 0.76
N GLU A 131 7.90 -15.20 1.87
CA GLU A 131 7.35 -15.58 3.16
C GLU A 131 6.45 -14.47 3.72
N LYS A 132 6.89 -13.21 3.71
CA LYS A 132 6.06 -12.04 4.05
C LYS A 132 4.78 -12.03 3.22
N ALA A 133 4.89 -12.17 1.90
CA ALA A 133 3.73 -12.24 1.00
C ALA A 133 2.79 -13.40 1.37
N ARG A 134 3.34 -14.59 1.68
CA ARG A 134 2.55 -15.77 2.09
C ARG A 134 1.79 -15.52 3.39
N ASN A 135 2.43 -14.88 4.36
CA ASN A 135 1.92 -14.70 5.71
C ASN A 135 1.00 -13.46 5.85
N ALA A 136 0.97 -12.59 4.83
CA ALA A 136 0.15 -11.37 4.85
C ALA A 136 -1.30 -11.61 5.29
N SER A 137 -1.91 -10.67 6.02
CA SER A 137 -3.25 -10.84 6.58
C SER A 137 -4.15 -9.61 6.37
N LEU A 138 -5.47 -9.81 6.46
CA LEU A 138 -6.43 -8.71 6.44
C LEU A 138 -6.72 -8.28 7.88
N ASP A 139 -6.51 -7.02 8.20
CA ASP A 139 -6.97 -6.44 9.46
C ASP A 139 -8.36 -5.84 9.29
N ARG A 140 -9.37 -6.52 9.84
CA ARG A 140 -10.78 -6.08 9.82
C ARG A 140 -11.21 -5.42 11.13
N GLU A 141 -10.39 -5.57 12.16
CA GLU A 141 -10.72 -5.18 13.54
C GLU A 141 -9.87 -3.99 13.99
N GLN A 142 -9.04 -3.43 13.11
CA GLN A 142 -8.15 -2.30 13.42
C GLN A 142 -7.21 -2.63 14.59
N LYS A 143 -6.71 -3.88 14.61
CA LYS A 143 -5.80 -4.38 15.64
C LYS A 143 -4.41 -3.81 15.50
N VAL A 144 -4.01 -3.51 14.27
CA VAL A 144 -2.66 -3.02 13.97
C VAL A 144 -2.62 -1.50 14.02
N ASP A 145 -3.63 -0.84 13.44
CA ASP A 145 -3.74 0.62 13.41
C ASP A 145 -5.19 1.06 13.07
N ALA A 146 -5.46 2.36 13.12
CA ALA A 146 -6.71 3.00 12.71
C ALA A 146 -6.94 3.01 11.19
N TRP A 147 -5.91 2.72 10.38
CA TRP A 147 -5.94 2.70 8.91
C TRP A 147 -6.46 4.00 8.27
N SER A 148 -6.31 5.15 8.93
CA SER A 148 -6.81 6.42 8.41
C SER A 148 -6.11 6.83 7.12
N GLU A 149 -4.79 6.67 7.01
CA GLU A 149 -4.01 7.24 5.89
C GLU A 149 -3.41 6.19 4.94
N CYS A 150 -3.58 4.90 5.23
CA CYS A 150 -2.97 3.83 4.45
C CYS A 150 -3.92 2.65 4.17
N PHE A 151 -3.56 1.84 3.18
CA PHE A 151 -4.29 0.62 2.80
C PHE A 151 -3.50 -0.66 3.13
N ALA A 152 -2.21 -0.54 3.36
CA ALA A 152 -1.28 -1.61 3.69
C ALA A 152 -0.19 -1.03 4.61
N MET A 153 0.41 -1.90 5.42
CA MET A 153 1.60 -1.57 6.18
C MET A 153 2.35 -2.85 6.54
N THR A 154 3.62 -2.69 6.85
CA THR A 154 4.45 -3.72 7.46
C THR A 154 4.58 -3.43 8.97
N SER A 155 4.30 -4.40 9.84
CA SER A 155 4.36 -4.22 11.30
C SER A 155 5.05 -5.41 11.98
N GLY A 156 5.88 -5.12 12.98
CA GLY A 156 6.59 -6.13 13.78
C GLY A 156 7.66 -5.51 14.67
N HIS A 157 8.32 -6.35 15.48
CA HIS A 157 9.33 -5.88 16.43
C HIS A 157 10.65 -5.51 15.75
N THR A 158 10.96 -6.12 14.60
CA THR A 158 12.18 -5.88 13.83
C THR A 158 11.90 -6.01 12.33
N ASN A 159 12.78 -5.45 11.49
CA ASN A 159 12.72 -5.61 10.03
C ASN A 159 12.81 -7.09 9.56
N LEU A 160 13.33 -7.98 10.41
CA LEU A 160 13.44 -9.43 10.14
C LEU A 160 12.19 -10.22 10.56
N SER A 161 11.36 -9.65 11.43
CA SER A 161 10.17 -10.31 11.99
C SER A 161 8.86 -9.60 11.65
N SER A 162 8.91 -8.65 10.72
CA SER A 162 7.76 -7.85 10.31
C SER A 162 6.81 -8.62 9.39
N GLU A 163 5.51 -8.48 9.62
CA GLU A 163 4.44 -9.07 8.82
C GLU A 163 3.69 -7.99 8.02
N ILE A 164 3.06 -8.41 6.92
CA ILE A 164 2.28 -7.51 6.08
C ILE A 164 0.81 -7.54 6.53
N PHE A 165 0.25 -6.38 6.80
CA PHE A 165 -1.16 -6.20 7.10
C PHE A 165 -1.82 -5.35 6.02
N LEU A 166 -3.03 -5.72 5.64
CA LEU A 166 -3.83 -5.05 4.63
C LEU A 166 -5.16 -4.62 5.25
N CYS A 167 -5.60 -3.40 4.96
CA CYS A 167 -6.87 -2.88 5.47
C CYS A 167 -8.05 -3.74 4.96
N GLY A 168 -8.76 -4.38 5.88
CA GLY A 168 -9.91 -5.23 5.57
C GLY A 168 -11.25 -4.47 5.46
N THR A 169 -11.28 -3.18 5.77
CA THR A 169 -12.50 -2.37 5.87
C THR A 169 -12.68 -1.38 4.71
N LYS A 170 -11.57 -0.86 4.16
CA LYS A 170 -11.56 0.01 2.97
C LYS A 170 -11.81 -0.79 1.68
N LYS A 171 -12.45 -0.16 0.69
CA LYS A 171 -12.73 -0.81 -0.60
C LYS A 171 -11.47 -0.82 -1.46
N LEU A 172 -11.17 -1.94 -2.10
CA LEU A 172 -10.04 -2.10 -3.02
C LEU A 172 -10.46 -2.93 -4.24
N THR A 173 -9.86 -2.65 -5.39
CA THR A 173 -9.89 -3.57 -6.53
C THR A 173 -8.90 -4.72 -6.31
N GLN A 174 -9.06 -5.84 -7.01
CA GLN A 174 -8.06 -6.92 -6.97
C GLN A 174 -6.68 -6.43 -7.41
N LYS A 175 -6.63 -5.56 -8.43
CA LYS A 175 -5.37 -5.00 -8.94
C LYS A 175 -4.68 -4.12 -7.91
N ALA A 176 -5.43 -3.25 -7.22
CA ALA A 176 -4.89 -2.45 -6.12
C ALA A 176 -4.38 -3.32 -4.97
N LEU A 177 -5.12 -4.38 -4.61
CA LEU A 177 -4.69 -5.32 -3.56
C LEU A 177 -3.39 -6.06 -3.94
N ASN A 178 -3.24 -6.45 -5.20
CA ASN A 178 -2.01 -7.06 -5.70
C ASN A 178 -0.84 -6.08 -5.60
N SER A 179 -1.07 -4.82 -6.00
CA SER A 179 -0.08 -3.75 -5.97
C SER A 179 0.41 -3.49 -4.57
N LEU A 180 -0.51 -3.27 -3.62
CA LEU A 180 -0.22 -3.03 -2.21
C LEU A 180 0.55 -4.20 -1.59
N LEU A 181 0.10 -5.44 -1.80
CA LEU A 181 0.81 -6.60 -1.29
C LEU A 181 2.21 -6.75 -1.92
N CYS A 182 2.34 -6.41 -3.21
CA CYS A 182 3.63 -6.45 -3.89
C CYS A 182 4.58 -5.40 -3.33
N HIS A 183 4.12 -4.15 -3.18
CA HIS A 183 4.86 -3.04 -2.57
C HIS A 183 5.42 -3.45 -1.19
N GLU A 184 4.55 -3.90 -0.29
CA GLU A 184 4.95 -4.32 1.06
C GLU A 184 5.92 -5.51 1.07
N SER A 185 5.85 -6.37 0.06
CA SER A 185 6.75 -7.51 -0.09
C SER A 185 8.15 -7.12 -0.60
N LEU A 186 8.29 -5.93 -1.20
CA LEU A 186 9.59 -5.40 -1.65
C LEU A 186 10.34 -4.66 -0.55
N HIS A 187 9.65 -4.18 0.50
CA HIS A 187 10.30 -3.67 1.70
C HIS A 187 11.19 -4.71 2.38
N ASN A 188 12.41 -4.31 2.74
CA ASN A 188 13.49 -5.13 3.31
C ASN A 188 13.98 -6.28 2.40
N LEU A 189 13.66 -6.24 1.09
CA LEU A 189 14.11 -7.23 0.11
C LEU A 189 15.62 -7.12 -0.14
N ALA A 190 16.11 -5.92 -0.40
CA ALA A 190 17.52 -5.66 -0.69
C ALA A 190 18.28 -5.29 0.59
N ARG A 191 19.49 -5.83 0.74
CA ARG A 191 20.35 -5.58 1.90
C ARG A 191 21.73 -5.17 1.46
N ARG A 192 22.33 -4.23 2.19
CA ARG A 192 23.74 -3.89 2.08
C ARG A 192 24.57 -5.11 2.48
N TYR A 193 25.52 -5.48 1.63
CA TYR A 193 26.39 -6.63 1.88
C TYR A 193 27.80 -6.22 2.33
N MET A 194 28.31 -5.08 1.84
CA MET A 194 29.73 -4.71 1.98
C MET A 194 30.01 -3.72 3.13
N ARG A 195 28.99 -3.16 3.80
CA ARG A 195 29.18 -2.14 4.84
C ARG A 195 28.93 -2.72 6.24
N PRO A 196 29.82 -2.50 7.22
CA PRO A 196 29.52 -2.80 8.61
C PRO A 196 28.37 -1.90 9.12
N GLY A 197 27.47 -2.46 9.93
CA GLY A 197 26.34 -1.72 10.53
C GLY A 197 24.98 -2.23 10.07
N ASN A 198 24.01 -1.32 9.96
CA ASN A 198 22.63 -1.64 9.58
C ASN A 198 22.57 -2.14 8.12
N PRO A 199 22.15 -3.40 7.86
CA PRO A 199 22.07 -3.92 6.50
C PRO A 199 20.84 -3.41 5.73
N PHE A 200 19.86 -2.81 6.40
CA PHE A 200 18.62 -2.34 5.80
C PHE A 200 18.76 -0.94 5.20
N PHE A 201 17.99 -0.68 4.15
CA PHE A 201 17.86 0.65 3.59
C PHE A 201 16.86 1.50 4.37
N ALA A 202 17.00 2.82 4.24
CA ALA A 202 15.94 3.73 4.63
C ALA A 202 14.74 3.55 3.68
N GLU A 203 13.52 3.76 4.20
CA GLU A 203 12.29 3.59 3.42
C GLU A 203 12.29 4.41 2.13
N ASP A 204 12.77 5.66 2.17
CA ASP A 204 12.89 6.53 0.99
C ASP A 204 13.71 5.88 -0.14
N THR A 205 14.80 5.18 0.19
CA THR A 205 15.61 4.48 -0.83
C THR A 205 14.84 3.33 -1.45
N GLU A 206 14.07 2.59 -0.64
CA GLU A 206 13.24 1.49 -1.14
C GLU A 206 12.07 2.02 -1.98
N HIS A 207 11.45 3.12 -1.57
CA HIS A 207 10.37 3.79 -2.32
C HIS A 207 10.87 4.38 -3.64
N MET A 208 12.06 4.98 -3.68
CA MET A 208 12.67 5.40 -4.96
C MET A 208 12.87 4.21 -5.91
N ALA A 209 13.33 3.06 -5.41
CA ALA A 209 13.46 1.85 -6.22
C ALA A 209 12.09 1.36 -6.73
N MET A 210 11.05 1.41 -5.91
CA MET A 210 9.70 1.01 -6.29
C MET A 210 9.07 2.01 -7.29
N ALA A 211 9.33 3.31 -7.14
CA ALA A 211 8.90 4.35 -8.07
C ALA A 211 9.50 4.13 -9.47
N LEU A 212 10.79 3.76 -9.55
CA LEU A 212 11.44 3.36 -10.81
C LEU A 212 10.74 2.16 -11.51
N LEU A 213 10.06 1.30 -10.74
CA LEU A 213 9.30 0.16 -11.24
C LEU A 213 7.84 0.50 -11.57
N GLY A 214 7.46 1.77 -11.47
CA GLY A 214 6.11 2.26 -11.75
C GLY A 214 5.12 2.08 -10.59
N ASP A 215 5.63 1.95 -9.36
CA ASP A 215 4.78 2.01 -8.16
C ASP A 215 4.20 3.44 -7.99
N PRO A 216 2.86 3.59 -7.88
CA PRO A 216 2.22 4.89 -7.81
C PRO A 216 2.65 5.68 -6.58
N GLN A 217 3.14 6.90 -6.80
CA GLN A 217 3.39 7.86 -5.73
C GLN A 217 2.08 8.61 -5.44
N LEU A 218 1.48 8.32 -4.29
CA LEU A 218 0.15 8.79 -3.91
C LEU A 218 0.24 10.06 -3.07
N VAL A 219 -0.56 11.06 -3.41
CA VAL A 219 -0.73 12.28 -2.63
C VAL A 219 -2.21 12.51 -2.34
N HIS A 220 -2.52 13.12 -1.19
CA HIS A 220 -3.87 13.63 -0.95
C HIS A 220 -4.14 14.82 -1.87
N GLU A 221 -5.37 14.91 -2.41
CA GLU A 221 -5.76 15.95 -3.37
C GLU A 221 -5.48 17.37 -2.85
N GLU A 222 -5.67 17.60 -1.55
CA GLU A 222 -5.38 18.87 -0.87
C GLU A 222 -3.90 19.30 -0.93
N ASN A 223 -2.99 18.35 -1.13
CA ASN A 223 -1.55 18.59 -1.24
C ASN A 223 -1.05 18.59 -2.70
N LEU A 224 -1.91 18.23 -3.67
CA LEU A 224 -1.52 18.17 -5.08
C LEU A 224 -1.02 19.53 -5.57
N ASP A 225 -1.76 20.60 -5.25
CA ASP A 225 -1.37 21.96 -5.63
C ASP A 225 -0.04 22.41 -5.01
N LYS A 226 0.28 21.97 -3.78
CA LYS A 226 1.57 22.30 -3.14
C LYS A 226 2.72 21.57 -3.82
N VAL A 227 2.52 20.31 -4.17
CA VAL A 227 3.52 19.49 -4.88
C VAL A 227 3.75 20.02 -6.29
N LEU A 228 2.71 20.53 -6.95
CA LEU A 228 2.80 21.07 -8.31
C LEU A 228 3.28 22.53 -8.36
N LYS A 229 2.95 23.37 -7.37
CA LYS A 229 3.24 24.83 -7.37
C LYS A 229 4.45 25.23 -6.52
N GLY A 230 5.05 24.34 -5.75
CA GLY A 230 6.26 24.64 -4.93
C GLY A 230 7.55 24.83 -5.73
N ARG A 231 7.47 25.20 -7.02
CA ARG A 231 8.60 25.29 -7.96
C ARG A 231 8.48 26.53 -8.85
N ASP A 232 8.39 27.70 -8.23
CA ASP A 232 8.79 28.97 -8.86
C ASP A 232 10.20 29.35 -8.38
#